data_AF-A0A6I0SEF7-F1
#
_entry.id   AF-A0A6I0SEF7-F1
#
_cell.length_a   1.000
_cell.length_b   1.000
_cell.length_c   1.000
_cell.angle_alpha   90.00
_cell.angle_beta   90.00
_cell.angle_gamma   90.00
#
_symmetry.space_group_name_H-M   'P 1'
#
loop_
_entity.id
_entity.type
_entity.pdbx_description
1 polymer ?
#
loop_
_entity_poly.entity_id
_entity_poly.type
_entity_poly.pdbx_seq_one_letter_code
_entity_poly.pdbx_strand_id
1 'polypeptide(L)'
;MKKILLIPLMMLTMMPMAACDGSNADPILPEQPGQPGNSDGGDEDDSTDPTNPIPGGNGRYLVLYCSRTGSTERMAQQIQQTLDCDILEVEPQTPYESDYNGMLNRAQEELAVIRQGNYPAIKTSVEDFGNYDIVFVGYPIWYGSMGTPMQTFLHNHASKLAGKRIALFASSGSSGISASVDEARTLCSGATFTETLLLTSSTLSQMGNRIRTWLETLGASRENNHPSTSMHVKITVGNRTITATMEDNAAAQDFLSRLPLEVPLNDYNNITEKIFYPSPALTTTGVTRGCAPVPGDITIYVPWNNVAIFCKSGSQSNDLIKIGRIDGDGIDALNVPGNVAVKFERQS
;
A
#
# COMPACT_ATOMS: atom_id res chain seq x y z
N MET A 1 -22.75 2.15 -85.18
CA MET A 1 -23.11 0.73 -84.98
C MET A 1 -22.85 0.40 -83.51
N LYS A 2 -23.92 0.29 -82.70
CA LYS A 2 -23.84 0.01 -81.25
C LYS A 2 -23.60 -1.48 -81.03
N LYS A 3 -22.64 -1.85 -80.18
CA LYS A 3 -22.42 -3.24 -79.72
C LYS A 3 -22.60 -3.33 -78.20
N ILE A 4 -23.18 -4.45 -77.83
CA ILE A 4 -23.84 -4.83 -76.57
C ILE A 4 -22.84 -5.49 -75.61
N LEU A 5 -23.04 -5.31 -74.29
CA LEU A 5 -22.57 -6.24 -73.24
C LEU A 5 -23.62 -6.19 -72.10
N LEU A 6 -24.62 -7.08 -72.05
CA LEU A 6 -24.68 -8.41 -71.41
C LEU A 6 -24.25 -8.43 -69.92
N ILE A 7 -25.26 -8.32 -69.04
CA ILE A 7 -25.20 -8.55 -67.59
C ILE A 7 -25.85 -9.92 -67.31
N PRO A 8 -25.22 -10.83 -66.55
CA PRO A 8 -25.89 -12.01 -66.03
C PRO A 8 -26.48 -11.76 -64.62
N LEU A 9 -27.71 -12.26 -64.49
CA LEU A 9 -28.54 -12.39 -63.31
C LEU A 9 -28.10 -13.59 -62.45
N MET A 10 -27.91 -13.43 -61.13
CA MET A 10 -28.14 -14.54 -60.19
C MET A 10 -28.46 -14.09 -58.75
N MET A 11 -29.63 -14.57 -58.31
CA MET A 11 -30.30 -14.64 -57.00
C MET A 11 -29.64 -14.14 -55.72
N LEU A 12 -30.41 -13.39 -54.92
CA LEU A 12 -30.59 -13.71 -53.50
C LEU A 12 -32.03 -13.44 -53.06
N THR A 13 -32.62 -14.43 -52.40
CA THR A 13 -34.01 -14.55 -51.96
C THR A 13 -34.35 -13.64 -50.77
N MET A 14 -35.49 -12.96 -50.86
CA MET A 14 -36.16 -12.23 -49.78
C MET A 14 -37.47 -12.94 -49.41
N MET A 15 -37.81 -13.01 -48.12
CA MET A 15 -39.16 -13.27 -47.56
C MET A 15 -39.13 -13.04 -46.02
N PRO A 16 -40.25 -12.77 -45.31
CA PRO A 16 -41.21 -11.65 -45.49
C PRO A 16 -41.75 -11.02 -44.16
N MET A 17 -42.37 -9.83 -44.27
CA MET A 17 -43.61 -9.27 -43.63
C MET A 17 -43.83 -9.33 -42.09
N ALA A 18 -44.54 -8.44 -41.39
CA ALA A 18 -45.54 -7.37 -41.64
C ALA A 18 -45.47 -6.36 -40.44
N ALA A 19 -45.70 -5.04 -40.48
CA ALA A 19 -46.59 -4.11 -41.20
C ALA A 19 -48.06 -4.06 -40.70
N CYS A 20 -48.56 -2.81 -40.62
CA CYS A 20 -49.87 -2.25 -40.20
C CYS A 20 -49.87 -1.71 -38.73
N ASP A 21 -50.31 -0.49 -38.39
CA ASP A 21 -51.02 0.61 -39.08
C ASP A 21 -51.01 1.84 -38.12
N GLY A 22 -50.74 3.09 -38.53
CA GLY A 22 -51.76 4.13 -38.83
C GLY A 22 -52.33 4.84 -37.57
N SER A 23 -51.76 5.96 -37.06
CA SER A 23 -51.95 7.39 -37.41
C SER A 23 -52.87 8.21 -36.45
N ASN A 24 -52.29 9.21 -35.76
CA ASN A 24 -52.74 10.63 -35.59
C ASN A 24 -52.36 11.26 -34.23
N ALA A 25 -51.83 12.49 -34.28
CA ALA A 25 -51.56 13.44 -33.18
C ALA A 25 -52.88 13.90 -32.51
N ASP A 26 -53.01 14.39 -31.26
CA ASP A 26 -52.30 15.29 -30.32
C ASP A 26 -52.76 14.93 -28.86
N PRO A 27 -52.54 15.66 -27.72
CA PRO A 27 -51.69 16.82 -27.39
C PRO A 27 -50.81 16.65 -26.11
N ILE A 28 -49.93 17.63 -25.88
CA ILE A 28 -49.15 17.81 -24.63
C ILE A 28 -50.04 18.42 -23.53
N LEU A 29 -50.09 17.81 -22.34
CA LEU A 29 -50.66 18.38 -21.11
C LEU A 29 -49.66 18.23 -19.94
N PRO A 30 -49.65 19.16 -18.97
CA PRO A 30 -48.53 19.39 -18.06
C PRO A 30 -48.58 18.50 -16.81
N GLU A 31 -47.43 18.03 -16.34
CA GLU A 31 -47.28 17.35 -15.04
C GLU A 31 -47.37 18.35 -13.87
N GLN A 32 -48.20 18.00 -12.88
CA GLN A 32 -48.29 18.68 -11.57
C GLN A 32 -47.38 17.99 -10.54
N PRO A 33 -46.94 18.72 -9.49
CA PRO A 33 -45.80 18.35 -8.67
C PRO A 33 -46.16 17.40 -7.52
N GLY A 34 -45.32 16.39 -7.30
CA GLY A 34 -45.33 15.54 -6.11
C GLY A 34 -44.16 15.86 -5.18
N GLN A 35 -44.44 15.99 -3.89
CA GLN A 35 -43.49 16.12 -2.79
C GLN A 35 -44.08 15.38 -1.57
N PRO A 36 -43.31 14.89 -0.57
CA PRO A 36 -42.00 14.23 -0.58
C PRO A 36 -42.07 12.80 -0.01
N GLY A 37 -41.14 11.92 -0.39
CA GLY A 37 -40.85 10.67 0.32
C GLY A 37 -39.51 10.80 1.05
N ASN A 38 -39.54 10.75 2.37
CA ASN A 38 -38.37 10.81 3.25
C ASN A 38 -37.77 9.40 3.36
N SER A 39 -36.51 9.23 2.96
CA SER A 39 -35.65 8.07 3.25
C SER A 39 -34.21 8.61 3.14
N ASP A 40 -33.70 9.14 4.24
CA ASP A 40 -32.75 8.47 5.15
C ASP A 40 -31.33 8.42 4.56
N GLY A 41 -30.37 8.91 5.37
CA GLY A 41 -29.13 9.56 4.95
C GLY A 41 -28.30 8.79 3.92
N GLY A 42 -27.96 9.49 2.84
CA GLY A 42 -26.84 9.09 2.00
C GLY A 42 -25.54 9.43 2.72
N ASP A 43 -24.73 8.40 2.95
CA ASP A 43 -23.33 8.57 3.32
C ASP A 43 -22.65 9.43 2.24
N GLU A 44 -22.17 10.60 2.64
CA GLU A 44 -21.25 11.38 1.84
C GLU A 44 -19.96 10.56 1.69
N ASP A 45 -19.58 10.29 0.44
CA ASP A 45 -18.33 9.63 0.07
C ASP A 45 -17.14 10.50 0.53
N ASP A 46 -16.58 10.17 1.70
CA ASP A 46 -15.43 10.80 2.36
C ASP A 46 -14.09 10.59 1.60
N SER A 47 -14.14 9.99 0.40
CA SER A 47 -12.96 9.66 -0.41
C SER A 47 -12.38 10.83 -1.22
N THR A 48 -12.83 12.07 -1.00
CA THR A 48 -12.42 13.24 -1.82
C THR A 48 -11.55 14.27 -1.08
N ASP A 49 -11.12 14.00 0.15
CA ASP A 49 -10.12 14.83 0.80
C ASP A 49 -8.75 14.65 0.09
N PRO A 50 -8.17 15.69 -0.54
CA PRO A 50 -6.88 15.62 -1.21
C PRO A 50 -5.70 15.32 -0.28
N THR A 51 -5.95 15.10 1.01
CA THR A 51 -4.95 14.75 2.01
C THR A 51 -4.94 13.26 2.40
N ASN A 52 -6.01 12.50 2.10
CA ASN A 52 -6.10 11.08 2.43
C ASN A 52 -5.76 10.19 1.22
N PRO A 53 -4.71 9.35 1.31
CA PRO A 53 -4.46 8.33 0.29
C PRO A 53 -5.65 7.38 0.14
N ILE A 54 -5.91 6.97 -1.11
CA ILE A 54 -6.80 5.84 -1.37
C ILE A 54 -6.10 4.59 -0.84
N PRO A 55 -6.67 3.89 0.15
CA PRO A 55 -5.97 2.83 0.86
C PRO A 55 -5.85 1.56 0.02
N GLY A 56 -4.74 0.85 0.19
CA GLY A 56 -4.55 -0.53 -0.26
C GLY A 56 -4.54 -1.52 0.91
N GLY A 57 -4.50 -2.83 0.63
CA GLY A 57 -4.35 -3.88 1.65
C GLY A 57 -2.96 -3.94 2.33
N ASN A 58 -1.95 -3.27 1.76
CA ASN A 58 -0.55 -3.26 2.18
C ASN A 58 -0.10 -1.84 2.55
N GLY A 59 -0.30 -1.48 3.83
CA GLY A 59 0.05 -0.16 4.37
C GLY A 59 1.55 0.14 4.49
N ARG A 60 2.44 -0.72 3.97
CA ARG A 60 3.91 -0.51 4.01
C ARG A 60 4.41 0.41 2.91
N TYR A 61 3.59 0.69 1.89
CA TYR A 61 4.02 1.49 0.76
C TYR A 61 2.99 2.57 0.45
N LEU A 62 3.49 3.72 -0.02
CA LEU A 62 2.67 4.80 -0.55
C LEU A 62 3.16 5.14 -1.95
N VAL A 63 2.23 5.26 -2.89
CA VAL A 63 2.46 5.78 -4.24
C VAL A 63 1.93 7.19 -4.32
N LEU A 64 2.84 8.16 -4.34
CA LEU A 64 2.55 9.55 -4.69
C LEU A 64 2.77 9.74 -6.18
N TYR A 65 1.87 10.39 -6.88
CA TYR A 65 2.09 10.72 -8.29
C TYR A 65 1.44 12.03 -8.68
N CYS A 66 2.00 12.75 -9.65
CA CYS A 66 1.25 13.76 -10.40
C CYS A 66 1.13 13.34 -11.86
N SER A 67 0.02 13.69 -12.49
CA SER A 67 -0.27 13.33 -13.87
C SER A 67 -1.08 14.43 -14.56
N ARG A 68 -0.94 14.54 -15.88
CA ARG A 68 -1.81 15.42 -16.68
C ARG A 68 -2.62 14.63 -17.70
N THR A 69 -1.94 13.77 -18.46
CA THR A 69 -2.54 12.99 -19.56
C THR A 69 -2.59 11.49 -19.27
N GLY A 70 -2.45 11.10 -18.00
CA GLY A 70 -2.67 9.73 -17.54
C GLY A 70 -1.49 8.76 -17.72
N SER A 71 -0.36 9.16 -18.30
CA SER A 71 0.77 8.22 -18.48
C SER A 71 1.40 7.83 -17.14
N THR A 72 1.73 8.81 -16.31
CA THR A 72 2.26 8.59 -14.95
C THR A 72 1.22 7.94 -14.04
N GLU A 73 -0.04 8.37 -14.14
CA GLU A 73 -1.16 7.77 -13.40
C GLU A 73 -1.27 6.26 -13.67
N ARG A 74 -1.22 5.82 -14.93
CA ARG A 74 -1.25 4.38 -15.25
C ARG A 74 -0.07 3.62 -14.64
N MET A 75 1.11 4.24 -14.59
CA MET A 75 2.26 3.64 -13.89
C MET A 75 2.00 3.52 -12.39
N ALA A 76 1.47 4.58 -11.78
CA ALA A 76 1.14 4.63 -10.36
C ALA A 76 0.09 3.57 -10.00
N GLN A 77 -1.00 3.48 -10.77
CA GLN A 77 -2.05 2.46 -10.63
C GLN A 77 -1.50 1.04 -10.82
N GLN A 78 -0.58 0.83 -11.77
CA GLN A 78 0.05 -0.48 -11.94
C GLN A 78 0.92 -0.86 -10.72
N ILE A 79 1.66 0.09 -10.13
CA ILE A 79 2.43 -0.14 -8.90
C ILE A 79 1.45 -0.45 -7.75
N GLN A 80 0.41 0.37 -7.58
CA GLN A 80 -0.62 0.20 -6.56
C GLN A 80 -1.27 -1.19 -6.64
N GLN A 81 -1.75 -1.60 -7.81
CA GLN A 81 -2.38 -2.92 -8.00
C GLN A 81 -1.39 -4.07 -7.77
N THR A 82 -0.12 -3.86 -8.11
CA THR A 82 0.92 -4.89 -7.94
C THR A 82 1.26 -5.08 -6.46
N LEU A 83 1.33 -3.99 -5.69
CA LEU A 83 1.72 -4.02 -4.27
C LEU A 83 0.53 -4.06 -3.30
N ASP A 84 -0.68 -3.79 -3.79
CA ASP A 84 -1.89 -3.56 -3.00
C ASP A 84 -1.71 -2.42 -2.00
N CYS A 85 -1.05 -1.32 -2.39
CA CYS A 85 -0.63 -0.28 -1.47
C CYS A 85 -1.44 1.02 -1.58
N ASP A 86 -1.16 1.97 -0.69
CA ASP A 86 -1.80 3.27 -0.69
C ASP A 86 -1.37 4.09 -1.92
N ILE A 87 -2.28 4.89 -2.47
CA ILE A 87 -2.00 5.80 -3.58
C ILE A 87 -2.61 7.17 -3.33
N LEU A 88 -1.90 8.22 -3.70
CA LEU A 88 -2.39 9.59 -3.61
C LEU A 88 -1.87 10.43 -4.79
N GLU A 89 -2.78 11.18 -5.41
CA GLU A 89 -2.41 12.13 -6.45
C GLU A 89 -1.96 13.47 -5.84
N VAL A 90 -0.81 13.95 -6.30
CA VAL A 90 -0.27 15.28 -6.00
C VAL A 90 -0.80 16.25 -7.04
N GLU A 91 -1.75 17.06 -6.60
CA GLU A 91 -2.51 17.94 -7.47
C GLU A 91 -2.20 19.42 -7.19
N PRO A 92 -2.04 20.25 -8.23
CA PRO A 92 -1.87 21.69 -8.06
C PRO A 92 -3.14 22.33 -7.46
N GLN A 93 -2.97 23.43 -6.73
CA GLN A 93 -4.10 24.19 -6.18
C GLN A 93 -5.02 24.71 -7.29
N THR A 94 -4.44 25.09 -8.42
CA THR A 94 -5.15 25.45 -9.65
C THR A 94 -4.84 24.41 -10.72
N PRO A 95 -5.85 23.69 -11.26
CA PRO A 95 -5.65 22.72 -12.33
C PRO A 95 -4.89 23.31 -13.52
N TYR A 96 -4.06 22.50 -14.18
CA TYR A 96 -3.41 22.92 -15.43
C TYR A 96 -4.43 23.12 -16.54
N GLU A 97 -4.04 23.93 -17.51
CA GLU A 97 -4.75 24.12 -18.75
C GLU A 97 -4.95 22.77 -19.46
N SER A 98 -6.15 22.57 -20.00
CA SER A 98 -6.49 21.34 -20.74
C SER A 98 -5.70 21.24 -22.05
N ASP A 99 -5.43 22.38 -22.70
CA ASP A 99 -4.60 22.44 -23.89
C ASP A 99 -3.11 22.24 -23.55
N TYR A 100 -2.41 21.58 -24.46
CA TYR A 100 -1.02 21.18 -24.21
C TYR A 100 -0.07 22.38 -24.13
N ASN A 101 -0.30 23.43 -24.93
CA ASN A 101 0.60 24.58 -25.01
C ASN A 101 0.43 25.51 -23.79
N GLY A 102 -0.81 25.70 -23.32
CA GLY A 102 -1.12 26.42 -22.09
C GLY A 102 -0.41 25.79 -20.89
N MET A 103 -0.53 24.47 -20.73
CA MET A 103 0.16 23.76 -19.65
C MET A 103 1.68 23.91 -19.76
N LEU A 104 2.25 23.78 -20.95
CA LEU A 104 3.69 23.94 -21.15
C LEU A 104 4.17 25.37 -20.83
N ASN A 105 3.43 26.40 -21.25
CA ASN A 105 3.75 27.79 -20.93
C ASN A 105 3.75 28.01 -19.42
N ARG A 106 2.70 27.55 -18.71
CA ARG A 106 2.62 27.63 -17.27
C ARG A 106 3.75 26.85 -16.58
N ALA A 107 4.02 25.62 -17.02
CA ALA A 107 5.10 24.81 -16.46
C ALA A 107 6.47 25.50 -16.61
N GLN A 108 6.71 26.19 -17.73
CA GLN A 108 7.94 26.95 -17.94
C GLN A 108 8.07 28.14 -16.98
N GLU A 109 6.98 28.87 -16.72
CA GLU A 109 6.93 29.98 -15.75
C GLU A 109 7.12 29.46 -14.32
N GLU A 110 6.45 28.38 -13.95
CA GLU A 110 6.58 27.72 -12.64
C GLU A 110 8.01 27.24 -12.40
N LEU A 111 8.65 26.60 -13.38
CA LEU A 111 10.06 26.20 -13.29
C LEU A 111 10.99 27.40 -13.09
N ALA A 112 10.71 28.54 -13.71
CA ALA A 112 11.52 29.75 -13.57
C ALA A 112 11.45 30.35 -12.15
N VAL A 113 10.29 30.27 -11.49
CA VAL A 113 10.12 30.75 -10.12
C VAL A 113 10.59 29.72 -9.09
N ILE A 114 10.46 28.41 -9.34
CA ILE A 114 11.02 27.34 -8.47
C ILE A 114 12.53 27.46 -8.37
N ARG A 115 13.22 27.78 -9.47
CA ARG A 115 14.67 28.05 -9.46
C ARG A 115 15.08 29.23 -8.58
N GLN A 116 14.14 30.11 -8.25
CA GLN A 116 14.32 31.24 -7.33
C GLN A 116 13.87 30.90 -5.90
N GLY A 117 13.47 29.65 -5.63
CA GLY A 117 12.98 29.17 -4.34
C GLY A 117 11.48 29.38 -4.11
N ASN A 118 10.71 29.78 -5.14
CA ASN A 118 9.28 30.02 -5.03
C ASN A 118 8.50 28.82 -5.60
N TYR A 119 7.81 28.08 -4.73
CA TYR A 119 7.09 26.86 -5.10
C TYR A 119 5.58 27.15 -5.27
N PRO A 120 4.97 26.88 -6.44
CA PRO A 120 3.54 27.06 -6.68
C PRO A 120 2.69 26.19 -5.75
N ALA A 121 1.55 26.71 -5.30
CA ALA A 121 0.68 26.00 -4.34
C ALA A 121 0.08 24.70 -4.91
N ILE A 122 -0.02 23.70 -4.03
CA ILE A 122 -0.66 22.40 -4.27
C ILE A 122 -1.78 22.20 -3.23
N LYS A 123 -2.78 21.37 -3.56
CA LYS A 123 -3.85 21.01 -2.61
C LYS A 123 -3.52 19.77 -1.77
N THR A 124 -2.60 18.93 -2.24
CA THR A 124 -2.24 17.65 -1.62
C THR A 124 -1.23 17.84 -0.49
N SER A 125 -1.51 17.25 0.68
CA SER A 125 -0.57 17.13 1.81
C SER A 125 -0.62 15.71 2.35
N VAL A 126 0.48 15.23 2.93
CA VAL A 126 0.51 13.97 3.71
C VAL A 126 1.05 14.29 5.09
N GLU A 127 0.25 14.00 6.12
CA GLU A 127 0.61 14.37 7.47
C GLU A 127 1.66 13.45 8.09
N ASP A 128 1.53 12.13 7.86
CA ASP A 128 2.43 11.12 8.40
C ASP A 128 2.90 10.14 7.33
N PHE A 129 4.21 9.86 7.33
CA PHE A 129 4.83 8.85 6.48
C PHE A 129 5.35 7.64 7.29
N GLY A 130 5.17 7.63 8.61
CA GLY A 130 5.80 6.71 9.55
C GLY A 130 5.56 5.23 9.25
N ASN A 131 4.39 4.91 8.71
CA ASN A 131 3.98 3.54 8.39
C ASN A 131 4.57 3.02 7.06
N TYR A 132 5.16 3.90 6.25
CA TYR A 132 5.66 3.54 4.92
C TYR A 132 7.16 3.25 4.92
N ASP A 133 7.51 2.02 4.52
CA ASP A 133 8.89 1.57 4.31
C ASP A 133 9.49 2.18 3.05
N ILE A 134 8.69 2.31 1.99
CA ILE A 134 9.06 2.93 0.71
C ILE A 134 7.95 3.87 0.26
N VAL A 135 8.34 5.08 -0.08
CA VAL A 135 7.48 6.06 -0.76
C VAL A 135 7.86 6.09 -2.24
N PHE A 136 6.96 5.63 -3.10
CA PHE A 136 7.10 5.71 -4.54
C PHE A 136 6.66 7.10 -5.00
N VAL A 137 7.48 7.78 -5.79
CA VAL A 137 7.22 9.16 -6.23
C VAL A 137 7.22 9.23 -7.75
N GLY A 138 6.05 9.51 -8.32
CA GLY A 138 5.74 9.48 -9.73
C GLY A 138 5.53 10.86 -10.35
N TYR A 139 6.16 11.16 -11.48
CA TYR A 139 5.92 12.43 -12.17
C TYR A 139 6.20 12.36 -13.67
N PRO A 140 5.55 13.21 -14.50
CA PRO A 140 5.99 13.43 -15.86
C PRO A 140 7.28 14.26 -15.89
N ILE A 141 8.08 14.10 -16.93
CA ILE A 141 9.21 14.99 -17.24
C ILE A 141 8.73 16.14 -18.12
N TRP A 142 8.81 17.38 -17.62
CA TRP A 142 8.48 18.60 -18.35
C TRP A 142 9.73 19.47 -18.48
N TYR A 143 10.10 19.83 -19.72
CA TYR A 143 11.33 20.59 -20.01
C TYR A 143 12.61 20.00 -19.39
N GLY A 144 12.67 18.67 -19.25
CA GLY A 144 13.81 17.96 -18.64
C GLY A 144 13.82 17.95 -17.11
N SER A 145 12.79 18.51 -16.47
CA SER A 145 12.63 18.63 -15.02
C SER A 145 11.45 17.81 -14.52
N MET A 146 11.41 17.57 -13.21
CA MET A 146 10.25 16.98 -12.52
C MET A 146 9.01 17.87 -12.73
N GLY A 147 7.84 17.26 -12.95
CA GLY A 147 6.56 17.99 -12.96
C GLY A 147 6.43 18.89 -11.72
N THR A 148 6.16 20.16 -11.93
CA THR A 148 6.25 21.22 -10.90
C THR A 148 5.38 20.99 -9.65
N PRO A 149 4.19 20.34 -9.69
CA PRO A 149 3.45 20.01 -8.47
C PRO A 149 4.23 19.07 -7.55
N MET A 150 4.99 18.13 -8.13
CA MET A 150 5.79 17.19 -7.35
C MET A 150 7.03 17.86 -6.75
N GLN A 151 7.61 18.86 -7.43
CA GLN A 151 8.69 19.67 -6.84
C GLN A 151 8.19 20.41 -5.60
N THR A 152 7.03 21.06 -5.68
CA THR A 152 6.39 21.69 -4.52
C THR A 152 6.13 20.66 -3.41
N PHE A 153 5.58 19.49 -3.75
CA PHE A 153 5.27 18.48 -2.74
C PHE A 153 6.52 18.03 -1.98
N LEU A 154 7.59 17.67 -2.72
CA LEU A 154 8.85 17.26 -2.11
C LEU A 154 9.47 18.39 -1.27
N HIS A 155 9.40 19.64 -1.73
CA HIS A 155 9.85 20.79 -0.96
C HIS A 155 9.09 20.92 0.37
N ASN A 156 7.76 20.91 0.31
CA ASN A 156 6.89 21.10 1.48
C ASN A 156 7.01 19.96 2.51
N HIS A 157 7.35 18.75 2.06
CA HIS A 157 7.42 17.55 2.90
C HIS A 157 8.85 17.09 3.20
N ALA A 158 9.87 17.87 2.83
CA ALA A 158 11.28 17.46 2.92
C ALA A 158 11.69 16.97 4.33
N SER A 159 11.20 17.64 5.38
CA SER A 159 11.47 17.24 6.77
C SER A 159 10.77 15.93 7.17
N LYS A 160 9.54 15.71 6.70
CA LYS A 160 8.75 14.50 6.98
C LYS A 160 9.27 13.28 6.22
N LEU A 161 9.88 13.51 5.05
CA LEU A 161 10.51 12.48 4.21
C LEU A 161 11.94 12.14 4.65
N ALA A 162 12.50 12.85 5.63
CA ALA A 162 13.82 12.52 6.16
C ALA A 162 13.87 11.09 6.74
N GLY A 163 14.92 10.34 6.40
CA GLY A 163 15.09 8.94 6.78
C GLY A 163 14.24 7.94 6.00
N LYS A 164 13.31 8.39 5.13
CA LYS A 164 12.50 7.49 4.30
C LYS A 164 13.27 7.00 3.08
N ARG A 165 12.90 5.82 2.58
CA ARG A 165 13.34 5.33 1.28
C ARG A 165 12.40 5.85 0.21
N ILE A 166 12.95 6.50 -0.81
CA ILE A 166 12.19 7.07 -1.92
C ILE A 166 12.59 6.39 -3.22
N ALA A 167 11.59 5.84 -3.91
CA ALA A 167 11.74 5.19 -5.21
C ALA A 167 11.08 6.05 -6.30
N LEU A 168 11.91 6.68 -7.14
CA LEU A 168 11.42 7.60 -8.18
C LEU A 168 11.00 6.83 -9.44
N PHE A 169 9.83 7.16 -9.97
CA PHE A 169 9.42 6.75 -11.31
C PHE A 169 8.95 7.94 -12.13
N ALA A 170 9.24 7.92 -13.43
CA ALA A 170 8.84 8.99 -14.33
C ALA A 170 8.33 8.49 -15.67
N SER A 171 7.44 9.29 -16.27
CA SER A 171 7.05 9.15 -17.67
C SER A 171 7.58 10.32 -18.50
N SER A 172 7.96 10.07 -19.75
CA SER A 172 8.39 11.13 -20.66
C SER A 172 8.09 10.79 -22.12
N GLY A 173 8.18 11.79 -23.00
CA GLY A 173 8.17 11.53 -24.44
C GLY A 173 9.43 10.76 -24.87
N SER A 174 10.59 11.35 -24.58
CA SER A 174 11.91 10.78 -24.87
C SER A 174 13.01 11.22 -23.89
N SER A 175 12.76 12.22 -23.06
CA SER A 175 13.73 12.78 -22.11
C SER A 175 14.15 11.76 -21.05
N GLY A 176 15.42 11.83 -20.65
CA GLY A 176 15.95 11.08 -19.50
C GLY A 176 15.46 11.64 -18.15
N ILE A 177 15.70 10.88 -17.09
CA ILE A 177 15.25 11.19 -15.72
C ILE A 177 16.35 11.82 -14.84
N SER A 178 17.62 11.79 -15.25
CA SER A 178 18.75 12.11 -14.36
C SER A 178 18.66 13.49 -13.69
N ALA A 179 18.30 14.54 -14.44
CA ALA A 179 18.17 15.88 -13.88
C ALA A 179 17.07 15.95 -12.79
N SER A 180 15.92 15.30 -13.02
CA SER A 180 14.84 15.28 -12.02
C SER A 180 15.17 14.42 -10.80
N VAL A 181 16.05 13.43 -10.93
CA VAL A 181 16.59 12.69 -9.78
C VAL A 181 17.47 13.61 -8.91
N ASP A 182 18.32 14.42 -9.53
CA ASP A 182 19.19 15.35 -8.79
C ASP A 182 18.39 16.48 -8.12
N GLU A 183 17.33 16.96 -8.77
CA GLU A 183 16.33 17.86 -8.17
C GLU A 183 15.70 17.22 -6.92
N ALA A 184 15.22 15.97 -7.01
CA ALA A 184 14.62 15.26 -5.88
C ALA A 184 15.59 15.10 -4.71
N ARG A 185 16.84 14.73 -5.00
CA ARG A 185 17.91 14.60 -3.99
C ARG A 185 18.25 15.92 -3.30
N THR A 186 18.17 17.02 -4.05
CA THR A 186 18.39 18.36 -3.50
C THR A 186 17.22 18.78 -2.60
N LEU A 187 15.98 18.53 -3.03
CA LEU A 187 14.77 18.87 -2.27
C LEU A 187 14.64 18.04 -0.99
N CYS A 188 14.96 16.75 -1.04
CA CYS A 188 14.83 15.82 0.09
C CYS A 188 16.18 15.19 0.46
N SER A 189 17.18 16.01 0.78
CA SER A 189 18.54 15.55 1.09
C SER A 189 18.64 14.62 2.30
N GLY A 190 17.63 14.60 3.17
CA GLY A 190 17.52 13.68 4.31
C GLY A 190 16.96 12.30 3.97
N ALA A 191 16.44 12.08 2.76
CA ALA A 191 15.89 10.80 2.31
C ALA A 191 16.94 9.91 1.64
N THR A 192 16.68 8.61 1.60
CA THR A 192 17.50 7.65 0.85
C THR A 192 16.83 7.32 -0.48
N PHE A 193 17.48 7.67 -1.59
CA PHE A 193 16.97 7.39 -2.93
C PHE A 193 17.45 6.03 -3.44
N THR A 194 16.52 5.22 -3.97
CA THR A 194 16.80 3.92 -4.55
C THR A 194 16.90 3.98 -6.08
N GLU A 195 16.98 2.83 -6.73
CA GLU A 195 16.92 2.67 -8.18
C GLU A 195 15.65 3.32 -8.75
N THR A 196 15.78 3.96 -9.91
CA THR A 196 14.70 4.74 -10.54
C THR A 196 14.12 4.02 -11.75
N LEU A 197 12.84 4.26 -12.04
CA LEU A 197 12.17 3.76 -13.25
C LEU A 197 11.79 4.91 -14.19
N LEU A 198 12.28 4.89 -15.43
CA LEU A 198 11.78 5.74 -16.50
C LEU A 198 11.04 4.91 -17.54
N LEU A 199 9.83 5.34 -17.93
CA LEU A 199 9.14 4.86 -19.13
C LEU A 199 8.94 6.03 -20.11
N THR A 200 9.55 5.90 -21.27
CA THR A 200 9.38 6.81 -22.42
C THR A 200 8.22 6.36 -23.29
N SER A 201 7.76 7.20 -24.22
CA SER A 201 6.77 6.79 -25.25
C SER A 201 7.14 5.50 -25.99
N SER A 202 8.44 5.23 -26.20
CA SER A 202 8.92 4.01 -26.87
C SER A 202 8.94 2.76 -25.99
N THR A 203 8.86 2.91 -24.67
CA THR A 203 8.95 1.81 -23.68
C THR A 203 7.68 1.61 -22.87
N LEU A 204 6.66 2.47 -23.03
CA LEU A 204 5.36 2.34 -22.36
C LEU A 204 4.67 0.99 -22.62
N SER A 205 4.86 0.39 -23.80
CA SER A 205 4.31 -0.95 -24.10
C SER A 205 4.88 -2.06 -23.21
N GLN A 206 6.02 -1.84 -22.55
CA GLN A 206 6.67 -2.79 -21.65
C GLN A 206 6.37 -2.51 -20.16
N MET A 207 5.43 -1.60 -19.86
CA MET A 207 5.14 -1.09 -18.52
C MET A 207 5.02 -2.20 -17.46
N GLY A 208 4.19 -3.21 -17.69
CA GLY A 208 3.96 -4.27 -16.71
C GLY A 208 5.24 -5.03 -16.32
N ASN A 209 6.05 -5.44 -17.30
CA ASN A 209 7.30 -6.14 -17.04
C ASN A 209 8.34 -5.21 -16.38
N ARG A 210 8.47 -3.97 -16.88
CA ARG A 210 9.42 -2.98 -16.37
C ARG A 210 9.13 -2.62 -14.91
N ILE A 211 7.86 -2.41 -14.55
CA ILE A 211 7.43 -2.14 -13.18
C ILE A 211 7.71 -3.36 -12.30
N ARG A 212 7.33 -4.57 -12.72
CA ARG A 212 7.58 -5.79 -11.94
C ARG A 212 9.06 -5.98 -11.62
N THR A 213 9.94 -5.95 -12.63
CA THR A 213 11.39 -6.11 -12.44
C THR A 213 11.98 -5.03 -11.53
N TRP A 214 11.48 -3.80 -11.65
CA TRP A 214 11.92 -2.69 -10.81
C TRP A 214 11.49 -2.92 -9.35
N LEU A 215 10.24 -3.30 -9.09
CA LEU A 215 9.76 -3.61 -7.74
C LEU A 215 10.53 -4.77 -7.10
N GLU A 216 10.84 -5.82 -7.86
CA GLU A 216 11.70 -6.94 -7.43
C GLU A 216 13.09 -6.46 -7.01
N THR A 217 13.70 -5.55 -7.78
CA THR A 217 15.02 -4.96 -7.46
C THR A 217 14.99 -4.18 -6.14
N LEU A 218 13.87 -3.52 -5.85
CA LEU A 218 13.68 -2.75 -4.61
C LEU A 218 13.36 -3.63 -3.39
N GLY A 219 13.09 -4.91 -3.61
CA GLY A 219 12.56 -5.83 -2.60
C GLY A 219 11.11 -5.51 -2.19
N ALA A 220 10.35 -4.84 -3.06
CA ALA A 220 8.95 -4.49 -2.83
C ALA A 220 8.03 -5.58 -3.42
N SER A 221 7.15 -6.13 -2.58
CA SER A 221 6.22 -7.19 -2.96
C SER A 221 4.83 -6.97 -2.36
N ARG A 222 3.82 -7.58 -2.98
CA ARG A 222 2.43 -7.56 -2.52
C ARG A 222 2.23 -8.24 -1.18
N GLU A 223 2.84 -9.42 -1.05
CA GLU A 223 2.74 -10.21 0.15
C GLU A 223 3.37 -9.42 1.30
N ASN A 224 2.76 -9.49 2.49
CA ASN A 224 3.37 -9.07 3.75
C ASN A 224 4.58 -9.96 4.12
N ASN A 225 5.36 -10.39 3.13
CA ASN A 225 6.66 -10.99 3.33
C ASN A 225 7.60 -9.83 3.63
N HIS A 226 7.65 -9.49 4.92
CA HIS A 226 8.77 -8.79 5.48
C HIS A 226 10.09 -9.31 4.88
N PRO A 227 11.03 -8.43 4.46
CA PRO A 227 12.36 -8.86 4.09
C PRO A 227 12.99 -9.46 5.34
N SER A 228 13.01 -10.79 5.46
CA SER A 228 13.62 -11.56 6.56
C SER A 228 13.67 -10.79 7.88
N THR A 229 12.49 -10.48 8.44
CA THR A 229 12.47 -10.11 9.85
C THR A 229 12.73 -11.38 10.59
N SER A 230 13.95 -11.51 11.11
CA SER A 230 14.39 -12.61 11.95
C SER A 230 13.20 -13.14 12.78
N MET A 231 12.83 -14.39 12.53
CA MET A 231 11.86 -15.11 13.35
C MET A 231 12.46 -15.47 14.71
N HIS A 232 13.61 -14.88 15.07
CA HIS A 232 14.25 -15.08 16.34
C HIS A 232 13.99 -13.89 17.26
N VAL A 233 13.56 -14.21 18.47
CA VAL A 233 13.31 -13.27 19.56
C VAL A 233 14.36 -13.48 20.62
N LYS A 234 15.01 -12.40 21.03
CA LYS A 234 15.85 -12.35 22.21
C LYS A 234 14.97 -12.02 23.42
N ILE A 235 15.02 -12.86 24.46
CA ILE A 235 14.29 -12.68 25.71
C ILE A 235 15.29 -12.44 26.82
N THR A 236 15.21 -11.27 27.45
CA THR A 236 16.04 -10.92 28.61
C THR A 236 15.27 -11.18 29.89
N VAL A 237 15.84 -11.99 30.77
CA VAL A 237 15.28 -12.40 32.06
C VAL A 237 16.31 -12.11 33.15
N GLY A 238 16.16 -11.00 33.86
CA GLY A 238 17.19 -10.52 34.78
C GLY A 238 18.52 -10.28 34.05
N ASN A 239 19.56 -11.03 34.42
CA ASN A 239 20.89 -10.98 33.76
C ASN A 239 21.09 -12.06 32.68
N ARG A 240 20.09 -12.91 32.43
CA ARG A 240 20.15 -13.97 31.42
C ARG A 240 19.52 -13.49 30.13
N THR A 241 20.09 -13.91 29.02
CA THR A 241 19.51 -13.73 27.68
C THR A 241 19.31 -15.11 27.07
N ILE A 242 18.09 -15.39 26.63
CA ILE A 242 17.71 -16.62 25.92
C ILE A 242 17.11 -16.23 24.56
N THR A 243 17.02 -17.18 23.64
CA THR A 243 16.42 -16.96 22.32
C THR A 243 15.19 -17.85 22.11
N ALA A 244 14.31 -17.43 21.22
CA ALA A 244 13.17 -18.21 20.78
C ALA A 244 12.99 -18.08 19.27
N THR A 245 12.63 -19.18 18.61
CA THR A 245 12.24 -19.21 17.20
C THR A 245 10.71 -19.17 17.08
N MET A 246 10.19 -18.23 16.29
CA MET A 246 8.77 -17.99 16.06
C MET A 246 8.26 -18.80 14.87
N GLU A 247 7.00 -19.21 14.94
CA GLU A 247 6.31 -19.90 13.85
C GLU A 247 6.00 -18.93 12.69
N ASP A 248 5.91 -19.44 11.46
CA ASP A 248 5.46 -18.63 10.32
C ASP A 248 3.94 -18.60 10.24
N ASN A 249 3.33 -17.80 11.12
CA ASN A 249 1.89 -17.57 11.12
C ASN A 249 1.53 -16.14 11.55
N ALA A 250 0.30 -15.71 11.22
CA ALA A 250 -0.16 -14.34 11.45
C ALA A 250 -0.11 -13.92 12.94
N ALA A 251 -0.31 -14.86 13.87
CA ALA A 251 -0.26 -14.58 15.30
C ALA A 251 1.18 -14.30 15.79
N ALA A 252 2.15 -15.06 15.29
CA ALA A 252 3.56 -14.86 15.58
C ALA A 252 4.08 -13.56 14.95
N GLN A 253 3.65 -13.23 13.74
CA GLN A 253 3.99 -11.98 13.07
C GLN A 253 3.41 -10.75 13.81
N ASP A 254 2.17 -10.82 14.29
CA ASP A 254 1.56 -9.78 15.13
C ASP A 254 2.28 -9.65 16.49
N PHE A 255 2.72 -10.74 17.09
CA PHE A 255 3.56 -10.65 18.29
C PHE A 255 4.90 -9.96 17.99
N LEU A 256 5.57 -10.35 16.90
CA LEU A 256 6.84 -9.79 16.48
C LEU A 256 6.76 -8.29 16.13
N SER A 257 5.63 -7.80 15.60
CA SER A 257 5.44 -6.39 15.24
C SER A 257 5.38 -5.46 16.47
N ARG A 258 5.11 -6.03 17.65
CA ARG A 258 4.98 -5.31 18.92
C ARG A 258 6.27 -5.25 19.73
N LEU A 259 7.37 -5.78 19.20
CA LEU A 259 8.66 -5.77 19.86
C LEU A 259 9.42 -4.45 19.60
N PRO A 260 10.15 -3.92 20.59
CA PRO A 260 10.43 -4.50 21.90
C PRO A 260 9.26 -4.40 22.88
N LEU A 261 9.10 -5.44 23.71
CA LEU A 261 8.01 -5.54 24.69
C LEU A 261 8.56 -5.94 26.06
N GLU A 262 8.27 -5.16 27.09
CA GLU A 262 8.62 -5.47 28.48
C GLU A 262 7.34 -5.77 29.27
N VAL A 263 7.24 -6.99 29.81
CA VAL A 263 6.05 -7.47 30.51
C VAL A 263 6.40 -8.34 31.71
N PRO A 264 5.60 -8.30 32.79
CA PRO A 264 5.66 -9.33 33.82
C PRO A 264 4.98 -10.60 33.28
N LEU A 265 5.69 -11.72 33.35
CA LEU A 265 5.10 -13.03 33.18
C LEU A 265 4.62 -13.55 34.53
N ASN A 266 3.32 -13.82 34.63
CA ASN A 266 2.69 -14.35 35.82
C ASN A 266 2.85 -15.87 35.89
N ASP A 267 3.14 -16.38 37.08
CA ASP A 267 3.15 -17.83 37.33
C ASP A 267 1.73 -18.39 37.26
N TYR A 268 1.54 -19.42 36.42
CA TYR A 268 0.27 -20.08 36.28
C TYR A 268 0.39 -21.60 36.47
N ASN A 269 -0.58 -22.14 37.21
CA ASN A 269 -0.72 -23.57 37.50
C ASN A 269 0.58 -24.21 38.05
N ASN A 270 1.14 -23.63 39.12
CA ASN A 270 2.33 -24.13 39.81
C ASN A 270 3.55 -24.33 38.88
N ILE A 271 3.96 -23.27 38.18
CA ILE A 271 5.10 -23.26 37.24
C ILE A 271 4.86 -24.22 36.06
N THR A 272 3.61 -24.44 35.68
CA THR A 272 3.33 -25.14 34.41
C THR A 272 3.53 -24.18 33.26
N GLU A 273 3.07 -22.93 33.44
CA GLU A 273 3.12 -21.88 32.43
C GLU A 273 3.52 -20.54 33.04
N LYS A 274 4.15 -19.71 32.23
CA LYS A 274 4.34 -18.27 32.48
C LYS A 274 3.47 -17.51 31.49
N ILE A 275 2.54 -16.70 31.99
CA ILE A 275 1.50 -16.07 31.15
C ILE A 275 1.55 -14.55 31.21
N PHE A 276 1.12 -13.89 30.13
CA PHE A 276 0.80 -12.46 30.13
C PHE A 276 -0.33 -12.17 29.15
N TYR A 277 -0.97 -11.01 29.31
CA TYR A 277 -2.08 -10.57 28.48
C TYR A 277 -1.60 -9.44 27.55
N PRO A 278 -1.45 -9.69 26.23
CA PRO A 278 -1.18 -8.62 25.29
C PRO A 278 -2.38 -7.67 25.22
N SER A 279 -2.09 -6.37 25.14
CA SER A 279 -3.09 -5.32 24.90
C SER A 279 -2.65 -4.48 23.70
N PRO A 280 -3.41 -4.46 22.59
CA PRO A 280 -4.64 -5.23 22.32
C PRO A 280 -4.39 -6.76 22.25
N ALA A 281 -5.45 -7.57 22.13
CA ALA A 281 -5.28 -9.01 21.90
C ALA A 281 -4.47 -9.30 20.62
N LEU A 282 -3.79 -10.44 20.56
CA LEU A 282 -3.11 -10.89 19.33
C LEU A 282 -4.11 -11.43 18.31
N THR A 283 -3.76 -11.29 17.04
CA THR A 283 -4.51 -11.84 15.91
C THR A 283 -4.54 -13.35 15.97
N THR A 284 -5.74 -13.94 15.97
CA THR A 284 -5.93 -15.41 15.96
C THR A 284 -6.81 -15.89 14.80
N THR A 285 -7.42 -14.96 14.05
CA THR A 285 -8.27 -15.27 12.91
C THR A 285 -7.46 -15.94 11.81
N GLY A 286 -7.95 -17.06 11.28
CA GLY A 286 -7.29 -17.77 10.18
C GLY A 286 -6.04 -18.57 10.57
N VAL A 287 -5.67 -18.61 11.86
CA VAL A 287 -4.51 -19.38 12.33
C VAL A 287 -4.95 -20.75 12.84
N THR A 288 -4.21 -21.80 12.46
CA THR A 288 -4.46 -23.18 12.89
C THR A 288 -4.37 -23.31 14.41
N ARG A 289 -5.38 -23.94 15.00
CA ARG A 289 -5.43 -24.27 16.43
C ARG A 289 -5.15 -25.75 16.65
N GLY A 290 -4.68 -26.09 17.84
CA GLY A 290 -4.41 -27.47 18.23
C GLY A 290 -2.93 -27.71 18.50
N CYS A 291 -2.56 -27.93 19.76
CA CYS A 291 -1.25 -28.50 20.10
C CYS A 291 -1.26 -29.20 21.46
N ALA A 292 -0.30 -30.10 21.66
CA ALA A 292 0.10 -30.61 22.96
C ALA A 292 1.44 -29.93 23.32
N PRO A 293 1.42 -28.85 24.11
CA PRO A 293 2.60 -28.04 24.33
C PRO A 293 3.63 -28.80 25.17
N VAL A 294 4.91 -28.59 24.88
CA VAL A 294 6.04 -29.12 25.66
C VAL A 294 6.86 -27.96 26.23
N PRO A 295 7.78 -28.20 27.19
CA PRO A 295 8.62 -27.14 27.73
C PRO A 295 9.31 -26.33 26.63
N GLY A 296 9.21 -25.01 26.74
CA GLY A 296 9.72 -24.03 25.79
C GLY A 296 8.69 -23.53 24.78
N ASP A 297 7.55 -24.21 24.58
CA ASP A 297 6.55 -23.74 23.62
C ASP A 297 5.89 -22.43 24.08
N ILE A 298 5.75 -21.50 23.13
CA ILE A 298 5.08 -20.22 23.28
C ILE A 298 3.75 -20.33 22.52
N THR A 299 2.65 -20.09 23.23
CA THR A 299 1.30 -20.30 22.69
C THR A 299 0.39 -19.13 23.01
N ILE A 300 -0.71 -19.01 22.26
CA ILE A 300 -1.88 -18.21 22.63
C ILE A 300 -2.96 -19.17 23.10
N TYR A 301 -3.51 -18.91 24.29
CA TYR A 301 -4.74 -19.56 24.73
C TYR A 301 -5.93 -18.70 24.31
N VAL A 302 -6.63 -19.13 23.27
CA VAL A 302 -7.66 -18.33 22.59
C VAL A 302 -8.79 -17.86 23.50
N PRO A 303 -9.35 -18.69 24.42
CA PRO A 303 -10.47 -18.27 25.26
C PRO A 303 -10.19 -17.04 26.11
N TRP A 304 -8.93 -16.80 26.48
CA TRP A 304 -8.53 -15.68 27.33
C TRP A 304 -7.63 -14.66 26.62
N ASN A 305 -7.26 -14.91 25.38
CA ASN A 305 -6.32 -14.11 24.59
C ASN A 305 -4.96 -13.86 25.28
N ASN A 306 -4.54 -14.73 26.21
CA ASN A 306 -3.24 -14.64 26.84
C ASN A 306 -2.18 -15.39 26.04
N VAL A 307 -0.95 -14.91 26.13
CA VAL A 307 0.22 -15.68 25.73
C VAL A 307 0.68 -16.53 26.90
N ALA A 308 1.04 -17.78 26.65
CA ALA A 308 1.54 -18.74 27.62
C ALA A 308 2.86 -19.36 27.13
N ILE A 309 3.89 -19.29 27.97
CA ILE A 309 5.17 -19.99 27.78
C ILE A 309 5.17 -21.21 28.70
N PHE A 310 5.21 -22.41 28.12
CA PHE A 310 5.15 -23.65 28.88
C PHE A 310 6.50 -24.00 29.51
N CYS A 311 6.54 -24.14 30.83
CA CYS A 311 7.67 -24.66 31.58
C CYS A 311 7.61 -26.20 31.76
N LYS A 312 6.41 -26.78 31.62
CA LYS A 312 6.14 -28.22 31.71
C LYS A 312 5.29 -28.66 30.52
N SER A 313 5.25 -29.96 30.21
CA SER A 313 4.36 -30.46 29.17
C SER A 313 2.89 -30.33 29.57
N GLY A 314 2.05 -29.92 28.63
CA GLY A 314 0.60 -29.89 28.74
C GLY A 314 -0.08 -30.98 27.91
N SER A 315 -1.39 -31.15 28.13
CA SER A 315 -2.23 -32.05 27.32
C SER A 315 -2.59 -31.42 25.98
N GLN A 316 -2.95 -32.25 25.00
CA GLN A 316 -3.52 -31.80 23.73
C GLN A 316 -4.72 -30.88 23.97
N SER A 317 -4.72 -29.70 23.35
CA SER A 317 -5.81 -28.72 23.42
C SER A 317 -6.08 -28.13 22.04
N ASN A 318 -7.36 -27.99 21.69
CA ASN A 318 -7.81 -27.33 20.45
C ASN A 318 -7.96 -25.81 20.59
N ASP A 319 -7.71 -25.27 21.79
CA ASP A 319 -7.82 -23.85 22.10
C ASP A 319 -6.47 -23.15 22.15
N LEU A 320 -5.39 -23.89 21.88
CA LEU A 320 -4.02 -23.36 21.81
C LEU A 320 -3.61 -23.11 20.36
N ILE A 321 -2.95 -21.98 20.14
CA ILE A 321 -2.22 -21.66 18.91
C ILE A 321 -0.75 -21.60 19.28
N LYS A 322 0.09 -22.43 18.66
CA LYS A 322 1.54 -22.31 18.82
C LYS A 322 2.06 -21.15 17.98
N ILE A 323 2.79 -20.24 18.61
CA ILE A 323 3.36 -19.06 17.95
C ILE A 323 4.88 -19.06 17.96
N GLY A 324 5.52 -19.85 18.82
CA GLY A 324 6.97 -19.98 18.82
C GLY A 324 7.47 -21.00 19.84
N ARG A 325 8.79 -21.06 20.00
CA ARG A 325 9.47 -21.96 20.92
C ARG A 325 10.79 -21.36 21.39
N ILE A 326 11.07 -21.43 22.68
CA ILE A 326 12.39 -21.12 23.25
C ILE A 326 13.42 -22.13 22.77
N ASP A 327 14.57 -21.63 22.32
CA ASP A 327 15.65 -22.46 21.76
C ASP A 327 16.48 -23.13 22.87
N GLY A 328 17.00 -24.32 22.57
CA GLY A 328 17.90 -25.06 23.46
C GLY A 328 17.32 -25.31 24.85
N ASP A 329 18.13 -25.05 25.87
CA ASP A 329 17.81 -25.16 27.30
C ASP A 329 17.35 -23.81 27.91
N GLY A 330 17.05 -22.81 27.07
CA GLY A 330 16.70 -21.46 27.52
C GLY A 330 15.47 -21.40 28.44
N ILE A 331 14.58 -22.39 28.37
CA ILE A 331 13.38 -22.48 29.23
C ILE A 331 13.73 -22.53 30.72
N ASP A 332 14.93 -23.01 31.08
CA ASP A 332 15.41 -23.06 32.46
C ASP A 332 15.52 -21.68 33.11
N ALA A 333 15.64 -20.61 32.32
CA ALA A 333 15.61 -19.24 32.83
C ALA A 333 14.23 -18.80 33.33
N LEU A 334 13.15 -19.44 32.85
CA LEU A 334 11.76 -19.12 33.21
C LEU A 334 11.15 -20.16 34.16
N ASN A 335 11.77 -21.34 34.30
CA ASN A 335 11.35 -22.42 35.19
C ASN A 335 11.72 -22.13 36.66
N VAL A 336 11.24 -21.00 37.17
CA VAL A 336 11.43 -20.55 38.56
C VAL A 336 10.08 -20.26 39.21
N PRO A 337 9.92 -20.43 40.53
CA PRO A 337 8.69 -20.05 41.22
C PRO A 337 8.40 -18.54 41.15
N GLY A 338 7.14 -18.17 40.96
CA GLY A 338 6.67 -16.78 41.03
C GLY A 338 6.79 -16.00 39.72
N ASN A 339 6.37 -14.74 39.76
CA ASN A 339 6.33 -13.88 38.56
C ASN A 339 7.74 -13.45 38.14
N VAL A 340 7.94 -13.26 36.83
CA VAL A 340 9.24 -12.90 36.27
C VAL A 340 9.07 -11.76 35.27
N ALA A 341 9.81 -10.67 35.45
CA ALA A 341 9.85 -9.59 34.46
C ALA A 341 10.76 -9.98 33.29
N VAL A 342 10.29 -9.77 32.07
CA VAL A 342 11.04 -10.09 30.86
C VAL A 342 10.96 -8.97 29.84
N LYS A 343 12.01 -8.85 29.02
CA LYS A 343 12.03 -8.00 27.83
C LYS A 343 12.21 -8.86 26.58
N PHE A 344 11.25 -8.79 25.68
CA PHE A 344 11.31 -9.38 24.34
C PHE A 344 11.83 -8.36 23.34
N GLU A 345 12.79 -8.76 22.50
CA GLU A 345 13.37 -7.92 21.45
C GLU A 345 13.57 -8.77 20.19
N ARG A 346 13.46 -8.18 19.00
CA ARG A 346 13.87 -8.88 17.78
C ARG A 346 15.37 -9.14 17.82
N GLN A 347 15.78 -10.34 17.43
CA GLN A 347 17.19 -10.66 17.25
C GLN A 347 17.62 -10.21 15.86
N SER A 348 18.44 -9.16 15.81
CA SER A 348 18.99 -8.55 14.58
C SER A 348 19.91 -9.48 13.80
#